data_AF-A0A6C0DHG6-F1
#
_entry.id   AF-A0A6C0DHG6-F1
#
_cell.length_a   1.000
_cell.length_b   1.000
_cell.length_c   1.000
_cell.angle_alpha   90.00
_cell.angle_beta   90.00
_cell.angle_gamma   90.00
#
_symmetry.space_group_name_H-M   'P 1'
#
loop_
_entity.id
_entity.type
_entity.pdbx_description
1 polymer ?
#
loop_
_entity_poly.entity_id
_entity_poly.type
_entity_poly.pdbx_seq_one_letter_code
_entity_poly.pdbx_strand_id
1 'polypeptide(L)'
;MELPTGVKKYSDGHFSKLGKSANIMKNPIWKVTENEKEYLLMYCEKDTICKLCFESYQKILDYEKTINKKITWYKHQNGYIICSQNIYIHQIIMNCYGNGKGTKNISVDHIDQDPLNNTTENLRIATRKEQEQNTKGIKEGTKRERKHSAKELPNGIRQEMMKKYVVYYHEWLDKEHTKKREFFKVEKHPKLDKPWTTTKSEKVSIQEKLNQANKVVQDLDNNIYPQKEELKLPKYVSLVNMRGKNHLVFDKRTNEKRLNIKMVLPEEYDLHEQLETLYNKINDKYSYDCTSEIL
;
A
#
# COMPACT_ATOMS: atom_id res chain seq x y z
N MET A 1 33.29 -1.53 5.72
CA MET A 1 32.46 -0.46 6.30
C MET A 1 33.25 0.82 6.10
N GLU A 2 32.89 1.62 5.10
CA GLU A 2 33.55 2.92 4.89
C GLU A 2 33.26 3.83 6.08
N LEU A 3 34.29 4.47 6.62
CA LEU A 3 34.11 5.43 7.71
C LEU A 3 33.30 6.63 7.18
N PRO A 4 32.36 7.18 7.97
CA PRO A 4 31.60 8.36 7.55
C PRO A 4 32.55 9.51 7.21
N THR A 5 32.33 10.18 6.08
CA THR A 5 33.00 11.45 5.77
C THR A 5 32.72 12.48 6.87
N GLY A 6 33.75 13.15 7.39
CA GLY A 6 33.59 14.22 8.40
C GLY A 6 33.73 13.80 9.87
N VAL A 7 34.36 12.66 10.17
CA VAL A 7 34.70 12.25 11.55
C VAL A 7 35.71 13.21 12.17
N LYS A 8 35.33 13.85 13.27
CA LYS A 8 36.19 14.75 14.07
C LYS A 8 36.87 14.06 15.24
N LYS A 9 36.19 13.09 15.87
CA LYS A 9 36.69 12.43 17.08
C LYS A 9 36.08 11.04 17.21
N TYR A 10 36.89 10.09 17.64
CA TYR A 10 36.45 8.76 18.02
C TYR A 10 36.54 8.64 19.55
N SER A 11 35.52 8.00 20.14
CA SER A 11 35.48 7.61 21.54
C SER A 11 35.25 6.12 21.63
N ASP A 12 36.11 5.43 22.38
CA ASP A 12 35.90 4.04 22.71
C ASP A 12 34.55 3.86 23.40
N GLY A 13 33.92 2.73 23.12
CA GLY A 13 32.71 2.31 23.81
C GLY A 13 33.02 1.77 25.20
N HIS A 14 32.37 0.68 25.58
CA HIS A 14 32.66 -0.01 26.85
C HIS A 14 32.87 -1.51 26.67
N PHE A 15 33.47 -2.10 27.71
CA PHE A 15 33.74 -3.53 27.78
C PHE A 15 33.02 -4.11 29.00
N SER A 16 32.43 -5.30 28.84
CA SER A 16 32.04 -6.13 29.99
C SER A 16 33.18 -7.08 30.34
N LYS A 17 33.46 -7.30 31.62
CA LYS A 17 34.42 -8.33 32.07
C LYS A 17 33.81 -9.73 32.13
N LEU A 18 32.48 -9.83 32.09
CA LEU A 18 31.72 -11.06 32.31
C LEU A 18 30.69 -11.30 31.19
N GLY A 19 30.35 -12.56 30.99
CA GLY A 19 29.33 -13.01 30.03
C GLY A 19 29.87 -13.34 28.64
N LYS A 20 28.99 -13.76 27.74
CA LYS A 20 29.33 -14.24 26.39
C LYS A 20 30.07 -13.22 25.52
N SER A 21 29.91 -11.93 25.81
CA SER A 21 30.59 -10.84 25.10
C SER A 21 31.66 -10.16 25.96
N ALA A 22 32.24 -10.88 26.92
CA ALA A 22 33.34 -10.35 27.73
C ALA A 22 34.51 -9.91 26.84
N ASN A 23 35.12 -8.78 27.19
CA ASN A 23 36.25 -8.15 26.49
C ASN A 23 35.98 -7.77 25.02
N ILE A 24 34.71 -7.78 24.58
CA ILE A 24 34.30 -7.24 23.28
C ILE A 24 33.81 -5.82 23.49
N MET A 25 34.38 -4.86 22.75
CA MET A 25 33.96 -3.47 22.79
C MET A 25 32.51 -3.34 22.30
N LYS A 26 31.68 -2.61 23.04
CA LYS A 26 30.30 -2.30 22.70
C LYS A 26 30.11 -0.81 22.61
N ASN A 27 29.28 -0.39 21.66
CA ASN A 27 28.85 1.00 21.49
C ASN A 27 29.96 2.04 21.36
N PRO A 28 30.98 1.84 20.51
CA PRO A 28 31.89 2.93 20.15
C PRO A 28 31.13 4.07 19.46
N ILE A 29 31.65 5.28 19.61
CA ILE A 29 30.99 6.51 19.16
C ILE A 29 31.95 7.36 18.33
N TRP A 30 31.45 7.88 17.22
CA TRP A 30 32.14 8.87 16.39
C TRP A 30 31.41 10.20 16.46
N LYS A 31 32.16 11.27 16.72
CA LYS A 31 31.69 12.64 16.54
C LYS A 31 31.87 13.02 15.08
N VAL A 32 30.79 13.42 14.43
CA VAL A 32 30.76 13.84 13.02
C VAL A 32 30.17 15.23 12.88
N THR A 33 30.39 15.87 11.74
CA THR A 33 29.74 17.13 11.37
C THR A 33 29.02 16.97 10.04
N GLU A 34 27.73 17.29 10.04
CA GLU A 34 26.87 17.26 8.86
C GLU A 34 26.14 18.61 8.79
N ASN A 35 26.27 19.34 7.66
CA ASN A 35 25.63 20.65 7.46
C ASN A 35 25.88 21.62 8.64
N GLU A 36 27.14 21.73 9.06
CA GLU A 36 27.60 22.58 10.19
C GLU A 36 27.06 22.19 11.58
N LYS A 37 26.21 21.16 11.68
CA LYS A 37 25.75 20.59 12.94
C LYS A 37 26.59 19.39 13.35
N GLU A 38 26.86 19.26 14.65
CA GLU A 38 27.61 18.15 15.21
C GLU A 38 26.69 17.04 15.70
N TYR A 39 27.02 15.80 15.34
CA TYR A 39 26.29 14.60 15.74
C TYR A 39 27.24 13.56 16.32
N LEU A 40 26.66 12.62 17.07
CA LEU A 40 27.31 11.44 17.59
C LEU A 40 26.69 10.22 16.90
N LEU A 41 27.53 9.44 16.22
CA LEU A 41 27.15 8.18 15.61
C LEU A 41 27.60 7.06 16.53
N MET A 42 26.66 6.35 17.13
CA MET A 42 26.93 5.21 18.02
C MET A 42 26.73 3.91 17.27
N TYR A 43 27.75 3.06 17.22
CA TYR A 43 27.62 1.75 16.63
C TYR A 43 26.89 0.78 17.55
N CYS A 44 25.90 0.09 17.02
CA CYS A 44 25.10 -0.91 17.70
C CYS A 44 25.24 -2.22 16.91
N GLU A 45 25.74 -3.27 17.55
CA GLU A 45 25.86 -4.54 16.86
C GLU A 45 24.49 -5.15 16.51
N LYS A 46 24.33 -5.77 15.35
CA LYS A 46 25.27 -5.83 14.20
C LYS A 46 24.98 -4.70 13.20
N ASP A 47 26.03 -4.16 12.58
CA ASP A 47 25.95 -3.27 11.40
C ASP A 47 24.89 -2.17 11.49
N THR A 48 24.71 -1.58 12.66
CA THR A 48 23.70 -0.54 12.89
C THR A 48 24.38 0.70 13.47
N ILE A 49 24.03 1.86 12.95
CA ILE A 49 24.45 3.16 13.48
C ILE A 49 23.23 3.87 14.04
N CYS A 50 23.31 4.27 15.31
CA CYS A 50 22.33 5.13 15.97
C CYS A 50 22.85 6.57 15.95
N LYS A 51 22.06 7.50 15.41
CA LYS A 51 22.40 8.93 15.37
C LYS A 51 21.86 9.62 16.63
N LEU A 52 22.72 10.39 17.27
CA LEU A 52 22.46 11.14 18.50
C LEU A 52 22.94 12.58 18.33
N CYS A 53 22.29 13.53 19.01
CA CYS A 53 22.85 14.85 19.30
C CYS A 53 23.53 14.82 20.68
N PHE A 54 24.29 15.86 21.01
CA PHE A 54 24.95 15.95 22.32
C PHE A 54 23.96 15.84 23.49
N GLU A 55 22.82 16.52 23.40
CA GLU A 55 21.78 16.47 24.44
C GLU A 55 21.21 15.06 24.64
N SER A 56 20.87 14.35 23.55
CA SER A 56 20.39 12.97 23.64
C SER A 56 21.42 12.04 24.29
N TYR A 57 22.70 12.22 23.97
CA TYR A 57 23.76 11.41 24.56
C TYR A 57 23.98 11.74 26.05
N GLN A 58 23.90 13.02 26.42
CA GLN A 58 24.00 13.45 27.80
C GLN A 58 22.90 12.80 28.67
N LYS A 59 21.66 12.74 28.17
CA LYS A 59 20.56 12.06 28.89
C LYS A 59 20.81 10.57 29.10
N ILE A 60 21.45 9.89 28.15
CA ILE A 60 21.88 8.50 28.29
C ILE A 60 22.93 8.39 29.39
N LEU A 61 23.96 9.23 29.36
CA LEU A 61 25.02 9.25 30.38
C LEU A 61 24.46 9.52 31.78
N ASP A 62 23.51 10.44 31.91
CA ASP A 62 22.90 10.76 33.19
C ASP A 62 22.07 9.59 33.72
N TYR A 63 21.34 8.88 32.84
CA TYR A 63 20.66 7.64 33.22
C TYR A 63 21.65 6.53 33.63
N GLU A 64 22.77 6.36 32.93
CA GLU A 64 23.80 5.38 33.33
C GLU A 64 24.37 5.66 34.73
N LYS A 65 24.50 6.94 35.10
CA LYS A 65 24.91 7.34 36.46
C LYS A 65 23.87 6.94 37.50
N THR A 66 22.57 7.11 37.22
CA THR A 66 21.52 6.76 38.19
C THR A 66 21.48 5.27 38.50
N ILE A 67 21.77 4.42 37.51
CA ILE A 67 21.83 2.96 37.67
C ILE A 67 23.24 2.45 38.00
N ASN A 68 24.22 3.35 38.12
CA ASN A 68 25.64 3.05 38.33
C ASN A 68 26.18 1.95 37.40
N LYS A 69 25.80 1.99 36.11
CA LYS A 69 26.13 0.94 35.15
C LYS A 69 26.10 1.45 33.71
N LYS A 70 27.11 1.06 32.94
CA LYS A 70 27.15 1.25 31.49
C LYS A 70 26.15 0.35 30.78
N ILE A 71 25.42 0.93 29.82
CA ILE A 71 24.36 0.27 29.09
C ILE A 71 24.86 -0.17 27.73
N THR A 72 24.61 -1.45 27.40
CA THR A 72 24.82 -1.96 26.04
C THR A 72 23.56 -1.76 25.21
N TRP A 73 23.69 -1.03 24.11
CA TRP A 73 22.66 -0.73 23.13
C TRP A 73 22.77 -1.64 21.90
N TYR A 74 21.63 -2.12 21.40
CA TYR A 74 21.55 -2.95 20.20
C TYR A 74 20.24 -2.71 19.46
N LYS A 75 20.20 -3.08 18.17
CA LYS A 75 18.97 -2.99 17.36
C LYS A 75 18.06 -4.17 17.66
N HIS A 76 16.84 -3.88 18.08
CA HIS A 76 15.80 -4.87 18.27
C HIS A 76 15.14 -5.28 16.94
N GLN A 77 14.41 -6.40 16.91
CA GLN A 77 13.77 -6.93 15.71
C GLN A 77 12.77 -5.95 15.07
N ASN A 78 12.20 -5.04 15.85
CA ASN A 78 11.30 -3.99 15.38
C ASN A 78 12.02 -2.75 14.81
N GLY A 79 13.36 -2.78 14.71
CA GLY A 79 14.18 -1.71 14.16
C GLY A 79 14.65 -0.66 15.17
N TYR A 80 14.08 -0.62 16.37
CA TYR A 80 14.43 0.37 17.40
C TYR A 80 15.66 -0.04 18.20
N ILE A 81 16.38 0.95 18.73
CA ILE A 81 17.51 0.72 19.62
C ILE A 81 17.01 0.51 21.05
N ILE A 82 17.40 -0.63 21.64
CA ILE A 82 17.00 -1.05 22.99
C ILE A 82 18.24 -1.48 23.79
N CYS A 83 18.12 -1.45 25.12
CA CYS A 83 19.13 -1.98 26.02
C CYS A 83 18.77 -3.34 26.60
N SER A 84 19.71 -3.93 27.34
CA SER A 84 19.52 -5.21 28.07
C SER A 84 18.38 -5.19 29.10
N GLN A 85 17.95 -4.01 29.55
CA GLN A 85 16.85 -3.84 30.50
C GLN A 85 15.48 -3.74 29.81
N ASN A 86 15.41 -4.00 28.50
CA ASN A 86 14.20 -3.85 27.68
C ASN A 86 13.62 -2.42 27.65
N ILE A 87 14.49 -1.41 27.77
CA ILE A 87 14.13 0.01 27.66
C ILE A 87 14.67 0.54 26.33
N TYR A 88 13.83 1.21 25.55
CA TYR A 88 14.26 1.84 24.30
C TYR A 88 15.03 3.13 24.56
N ILE A 89 16.04 3.41 23.75
CA ILE A 89 16.92 4.58 23.94
C ILE A 89 16.15 5.90 23.95
N HIS A 90 15.15 6.03 23.08
CA HIS A 90 14.31 7.22 22.98
C HIS A 90 13.44 7.44 24.21
N GLN A 91 13.11 6.38 24.98
CA GLN A 91 12.36 6.51 26.22
C GLN A 91 13.21 7.17 27.31
N ILE A 92 14.50 6.84 27.36
CA ILE A 92 15.44 7.51 28.28
C ILE A 92 15.62 8.97 27.87
N ILE A 93 15.85 9.22 26.58
CA ILE A 93 16.06 10.58 26.05
C ILE A 93 14.84 11.50 26.29
N MET A 94 13.63 10.95 26.25
CA MET A 94 12.40 11.72 26.47
C MET A 94 11.82 11.57 27.89
N ASN A 95 12.52 10.86 28.79
CA ASN A 95 12.04 10.54 30.14
C ASN A 95 10.62 9.94 30.14
N CYS A 96 10.32 9.09 29.15
CA CYS A 96 8.98 8.59 28.83
C CYS A 96 8.91 7.06 28.98
N TYR A 97 8.80 6.58 30.22
CA TYR A 97 8.86 5.15 30.56
C TYR A 97 7.49 4.49 30.69
N GLY A 98 7.45 3.17 30.46
CA GLY A 98 6.28 2.35 30.76
C GLY A 98 5.03 2.65 29.92
N ASN A 99 5.18 3.38 28.80
CA ASN A 99 4.10 3.74 27.89
C ASN A 99 4.19 2.94 26.57
N GLY A 100 4.07 1.62 26.67
CA GLY A 100 4.14 0.70 25.51
C GLY A 100 2.89 0.71 24.64
N LYS A 101 2.97 0.04 23.47
CA LYS A 101 1.83 -0.17 22.57
C LYS A 101 0.68 -0.84 23.31
N GLY A 102 -0.43 -0.12 23.46
CA GLY A 102 -1.72 -0.65 23.91
C GLY A 102 -2.09 -0.40 25.38
N THR A 103 -1.18 0.13 26.22
CA THR A 103 -1.46 0.30 27.66
C THR A 103 -1.60 1.74 28.12
N LYS A 104 -1.13 2.74 27.37
CA LYS A 104 -1.20 4.16 27.76
C LYS A 104 -1.37 5.12 26.56
N ASN A 105 -1.79 6.36 26.85
CA ASN A 105 -2.26 7.34 25.87
C ASN A 105 -1.16 8.04 25.07
N ILE A 106 0.10 7.98 25.52
CA ILE A 106 1.25 8.67 24.91
C ILE A 106 2.40 7.70 24.67
N SER A 107 3.26 7.99 23.70
CA SER A 107 4.51 7.28 23.40
C SER A 107 5.52 8.28 22.85
N VAL A 108 6.76 7.84 22.62
CA VAL A 108 7.76 8.64 21.90
C VAL A 108 7.64 8.32 20.40
N ASP A 109 7.59 9.36 19.58
CA ASP A 109 7.49 9.32 18.13
C ASP A 109 8.73 9.94 17.48
N HIS A 110 9.21 9.31 16.41
CA HIS A 110 10.30 9.80 15.57
C HIS A 110 9.71 10.61 14.42
N ILE A 111 10.01 11.91 14.36
CA ILE A 111 9.41 12.84 13.39
C ILE A 111 9.75 12.42 11.95
N ASP A 112 11.00 12.02 11.71
CA ASP A 112 11.48 11.52 10.42
C ASP A 112 11.14 10.06 10.12
N GLN A 113 10.53 9.35 11.07
CA GLN A 113 10.19 7.92 11.00
C GLN A 113 11.40 6.97 10.94
N ASP A 114 12.61 7.47 11.18
CA ASP A 114 13.82 6.66 11.29
C ASP A 114 14.07 6.28 12.77
N PRO A 115 13.86 5.01 13.17
CA PRO A 115 14.08 4.57 14.55
C PRO A 115 15.55 4.65 14.99
N LEU A 116 16.48 4.87 14.05
CA LEU A 116 17.91 5.03 14.32
C LEU A 116 18.31 6.49 14.56
N ASN A 117 17.48 7.47 14.18
CA ASN A 117 17.71 8.89 14.48
C ASN A 117 17.10 9.28 15.84
N ASN A 118 17.92 9.20 16.89
CA ASN A 118 17.50 9.47 18.28
C ASN A 118 17.99 10.84 18.78
N THR A 119 18.15 11.81 17.87
CA THR A 119 18.40 13.22 18.24
C THR A 119 17.18 13.81 18.96
N THR A 120 17.38 14.70 19.93
CA THR A 120 16.27 15.32 20.67
C THR A 120 15.35 16.13 19.75
N GLU A 121 15.89 16.79 18.73
CA GLU A 121 15.13 17.52 17.70
C GLU A 121 14.21 16.61 16.84
N ASN A 122 14.53 15.30 16.75
CA ASN A 122 13.73 14.34 15.99
C ASN A 122 12.72 13.55 16.84
N LEU A 123 12.75 13.69 18.17
CA LEU A 123 11.88 12.96 19.08
C LEU A 123 10.79 13.88 19.64
N ARG A 124 9.57 13.36 19.75
CA ARG A 124 8.47 14.04 20.46
C ARG A 124 7.64 13.05 21.26
N ILE A 125 6.94 13.54 22.27
CA ILE A 125 5.87 12.78 22.91
C ILE A 125 4.62 12.97 22.04
N ALA A 126 4.02 11.86 21.61
CA ALA A 126 2.82 11.86 20.78
C ALA A 126 1.78 10.92 21.36
N THR A 127 0.51 11.19 21.08
CA THR A 127 -0.58 10.28 21.39
C THR A 127 -0.59 9.08 20.43
N ARG A 128 -1.26 7.98 20.84
CA ARG A 128 -1.47 6.82 19.96
C ARG A 128 -2.06 7.21 18.60
N LYS A 129 -3.04 8.13 18.60
CA LYS A 129 -3.74 8.56 17.38
C LYS A 129 -2.79 9.32 16.45
N GLU A 130 -1.97 10.22 16.97
CA GLU A 130 -0.98 10.96 16.19
C GLU A 130 0.05 10.02 15.57
N GLN A 131 0.56 9.05 16.35
CA GLN A 131 1.52 8.06 15.86
C GLN A 131 0.93 7.15 14.76
N GLU A 132 -0.34 6.75 14.91
CA GLU A 132 -1.05 5.98 13.88
C GLU A 132 -1.19 6.77 12.58
N GLN A 133 -1.53 8.06 12.64
CA GLN A 133 -1.61 8.90 11.45
C GLN A 133 -0.27 9.06 10.73
N ASN A 134 0.85 8.99 11.46
CA ASN A 134 2.19 9.06 10.88
C ASN A 134 2.67 7.75 10.25
N THR A 135 1.97 6.63 10.48
CA THR A 135 2.40 5.31 10.02
C THR A 135 2.25 5.16 8.51
N LYS A 136 3.25 4.55 7.86
CA LYS A 136 3.23 4.22 6.42
C LYS A 136 1.98 3.40 6.06
N GLY A 137 1.23 3.89 5.08
CA GLY A 137 -0.04 3.34 4.63
C GLY A 137 -1.27 3.99 5.28
N ILE A 138 -1.12 4.70 6.40
CA ILE A 138 -2.16 5.57 6.95
C ILE A 138 -1.91 7.00 6.46
N LYS A 139 -0.69 7.50 6.65
CA LYS A 139 -0.23 8.82 6.16
C LYS A 139 -0.59 9.02 4.70
N GLU A 140 -1.12 10.20 4.37
CA GLU A 140 -1.50 10.57 3.01
C GLU A 140 -0.33 10.41 2.03
N GLY A 141 -0.62 9.98 0.80
CA GLY A 141 0.38 9.70 -0.22
C GLY A 141 1.22 8.44 0.01
N THR A 142 1.14 7.78 1.17
CA THR A 142 1.90 6.56 1.45
C THR A 142 1.08 5.28 1.25
N LYS A 143 1.74 4.23 0.76
CA LYS A 143 1.18 2.87 0.65
C LYS A 143 1.90 1.93 1.60
N ARG A 144 1.15 1.06 2.26
CA ARG A 144 1.71 0.03 3.13
C ARG A 144 2.51 -0.98 2.29
N GLU A 145 3.59 -1.48 2.88
CA GLU A 145 4.35 -2.58 2.29
C GLU A 145 3.50 -3.83 2.07
N ARG A 146 3.90 -4.60 1.05
CA ARG A 146 3.24 -5.88 0.75
C ARG A 146 3.51 -6.86 1.88
N LYS A 147 2.52 -7.70 2.18
CA LYS A 147 2.72 -8.83 3.09
C LYS A 147 3.63 -9.86 2.40
N HIS A 148 4.42 -10.58 3.18
CA HIS A 148 5.27 -11.68 2.68
C HIS A 148 4.46 -12.78 1.95
N SER A 149 3.17 -12.94 2.29
CA SER A 149 2.26 -13.90 1.67
C SER A 149 1.51 -13.38 0.44
N ALA A 150 1.74 -12.12 0.04
CA ALA A 150 1.11 -11.55 -1.15
C ALA A 150 1.67 -12.21 -2.43
N LYS A 151 0.83 -12.41 -3.44
CA LYS A 151 1.25 -12.91 -4.76
C LYS A 151 2.35 -12.03 -5.34
N GLU A 152 3.31 -12.59 -6.06
CA GLU A 152 4.36 -11.79 -6.70
C GLU A 152 3.77 -10.77 -7.68
N LEU A 153 4.43 -9.61 -7.80
CA LEU A 153 4.03 -8.65 -8.82
C LEU A 153 4.51 -9.13 -10.19
N PRO A 154 3.74 -8.84 -11.26
CA PRO A 154 4.17 -9.17 -12.60
C PRO A 154 5.39 -8.33 -12.99
N ASN A 155 6.21 -8.87 -13.91
CA ASN A 155 7.41 -8.19 -14.38
C ASN A 155 7.12 -6.76 -14.84
N GLY A 156 7.99 -5.84 -14.43
CA GLY A 156 7.86 -4.41 -14.75
C GLY A 156 6.91 -3.63 -13.82
N ILE A 157 6.11 -4.30 -12.98
CA ILE A 157 5.26 -3.64 -11.99
C ILE A 157 5.93 -3.68 -10.62
N ARG A 158 6.07 -2.51 -10.00
CA ARG A 158 6.62 -2.36 -8.65
C ARG A 158 5.59 -1.78 -7.69
N GLN A 159 5.79 -1.99 -6.39
CA GLN A 159 4.82 -1.59 -5.36
C GLN A 159 4.62 -0.07 -5.33
N GLU A 160 5.69 0.68 -5.53
CA GLU A 160 5.75 2.13 -5.59
C GLU A 160 4.92 2.73 -6.74
N MET A 161 4.64 1.94 -7.79
CA MET A 161 3.81 2.39 -8.92
C MET A 161 2.32 2.34 -8.59
N MET A 162 1.89 1.64 -7.53
CA MET A 162 0.49 1.51 -7.15
C MET A 162 0.07 2.55 -6.11
N LYS A 163 -1.09 3.19 -6.30
CA LYS A 163 -1.70 4.06 -5.28
C LYS A 163 -2.19 3.27 -4.07
N LYS A 164 -2.42 3.94 -2.94
CA LYS A 164 -2.76 3.36 -1.62
C LYS A 164 -3.81 2.25 -1.68
N TYR A 165 -4.90 2.47 -2.42
CA TYR A 165 -6.06 1.57 -2.53
C TYR A 165 -6.00 0.55 -3.67
N VAL A 166 -4.98 0.60 -4.52
CA VAL A 166 -4.81 -0.31 -5.67
C VAL A 166 -4.18 -1.63 -5.22
N VAL A 167 -4.80 -2.76 -5.56
CA VAL A 167 -4.34 -4.10 -5.22
C VAL A 167 -4.24 -4.96 -6.46
N TYR A 168 -3.12 -5.65 -6.62
CA TYR A 168 -2.90 -6.60 -7.70
C TYR A 168 -3.54 -7.96 -7.41
N TYR A 169 -4.23 -8.51 -8.40
CA TYR A 169 -4.84 -9.85 -8.37
C TYR A 169 -4.33 -10.71 -9.53
N HIS A 170 -4.06 -11.97 -9.18
CA HIS A 170 -3.70 -13.03 -10.11
C HIS A 170 -4.54 -14.26 -9.74
N GLU A 171 -5.28 -14.78 -10.72
CA GLU A 171 -6.20 -15.91 -10.52
C GLU A 171 -6.01 -16.93 -11.64
N TRP A 172 -6.02 -18.21 -11.28
CA TRP A 172 -6.13 -19.32 -12.23
C TRP A 172 -7.60 -19.56 -12.57
N LEU A 173 -7.89 -19.78 -13.85
CA LEU A 173 -9.24 -20.02 -14.36
C LEU A 173 -9.61 -21.51 -14.35
N ASP A 174 -8.60 -22.37 -14.37
CA ASP A 174 -8.70 -23.82 -14.43
C ASP A 174 -7.89 -24.48 -13.31
N LYS A 175 -8.30 -25.70 -12.92
CA LYS A 175 -7.64 -26.47 -11.87
C LYS A 175 -6.23 -26.93 -12.26
N GLU A 176 -5.97 -27.03 -13.55
CA GLU A 176 -4.68 -27.44 -14.12
C GLU A 176 -3.68 -26.28 -14.21
N HIS A 177 -4.11 -25.06 -13.84
CA HIS A 177 -3.29 -23.85 -13.88
C HIS A 177 -2.67 -23.56 -15.25
N THR A 178 -3.42 -23.79 -16.34
CA THR A 178 -2.98 -23.47 -17.70
C THR A 178 -3.44 -22.09 -18.15
N LYS A 179 -4.53 -21.57 -17.57
CA LYS A 179 -5.12 -20.28 -17.91
C LYS A 179 -5.16 -19.38 -16.70
N LYS A 180 -4.52 -18.21 -16.80
CA LYS A 180 -4.49 -17.21 -15.74
C LYS A 180 -5.14 -15.92 -16.18
N ARG A 181 -5.57 -15.10 -15.21
CA ARG A 181 -5.95 -13.72 -15.44
C ARG A 181 -5.32 -12.81 -14.41
N GLU A 182 -4.96 -11.62 -14.87
CA GLU A 182 -4.27 -10.61 -14.07
C GLU A 182 -5.01 -9.27 -14.21
N PHE A 183 -5.30 -8.64 -13.08
CA PHE A 183 -6.07 -7.41 -13.01
C PHE A 183 -5.81 -6.67 -11.70
N PHE A 184 -6.27 -5.42 -11.60
CA PHE A 184 -6.19 -4.62 -10.38
C PHE A 184 -7.58 -4.34 -9.82
N LYS A 185 -7.64 -4.16 -8.51
CA LYS A 185 -8.82 -3.69 -7.79
C LYS A 185 -8.50 -2.43 -7.01
N VAL A 186 -9.45 -1.51 -6.96
CA VAL A 186 -9.47 -0.40 -6.00
C VAL A 186 -10.38 -0.83 -4.86
N GLU A 187 -9.78 -1.10 -3.71
CA GLU A 187 -10.47 -1.65 -2.54
C GLU A 187 -10.35 -0.70 -1.34
N LYS A 188 -11.40 -0.68 -0.49
CA LYS A 188 -11.42 0.06 0.78
C LYS A 188 -11.18 1.57 0.66
N HIS A 189 -11.38 2.13 -0.53
CA HIS A 189 -11.44 3.57 -0.70
C HIS A 189 -12.67 4.10 0.06
N PRO A 190 -12.56 5.14 0.92
CA PRO A 190 -13.69 5.63 1.73
C PRO A 190 -14.91 6.08 0.91
N LYS A 191 -14.67 6.48 -0.35
CA LYS A 191 -15.68 6.94 -1.31
C LYS A 191 -16.23 5.83 -2.23
N LEU A 192 -15.88 4.56 -1.98
CA LEU A 192 -16.42 3.42 -2.72
C LEU A 192 -17.18 2.48 -1.79
N ASP A 193 -18.46 2.25 -2.07
CA ASP A 193 -19.26 1.25 -1.36
C ASP A 193 -18.87 -0.18 -1.74
N LYS A 194 -18.44 -0.38 -2.99
CA LYS A 194 -18.03 -1.67 -3.53
C LYS A 194 -16.67 -1.55 -4.20
N PRO A 195 -15.82 -2.60 -4.15
CA PRO A 195 -14.56 -2.62 -4.86
C PRO A 195 -14.75 -2.36 -6.36
N TRP A 196 -13.95 -1.44 -6.91
CA TRP A 196 -13.88 -1.24 -8.35
C TRP A 196 -12.79 -2.14 -8.93
N THR A 197 -13.00 -2.72 -10.11
CA THR A 197 -12.07 -3.69 -10.72
C THR A 197 -11.77 -3.29 -12.17
N THR A 198 -10.50 -3.39 -12.57
CA THR A 198 -10.11 -3.21 -13.97
C THR A 198 -10.65 -4.34 -14.85
N THR A 199 -10.56 -4.19 -16.16
CA THR A 199 -10.82 -5.30 -17.08
C THR A 199 -9.96 -6.53 -16.76
N LYS A 200 -10.57 -7.71 -16.91
CA LYS A 200 -9.90 -9.02 -16.75
C LYS A 200 -9.41 -9.58 -18.08
N SER A 201 -9.63 -8.86 -19.19
CA SER A 201 -9.21 -9.28 -20.53
C SER A 201 -7.70 -9.31 -20.64
N GLU A 202 -7.16 -10.35 -21.28
CA GLU A 202 -5.72 -10.47 -21.61
C GLU A 202 -5.29 -9.47 -22.70
N LYS A 203 -6.25 -8.95 -23.48
CA LYS A 203 -5.99 -7.97 -24.55
C LYS A 203 -5.47 -6.63 -24.06
N VAL A 204 -5.68 -6.31 -22.78
CA VAL A 204 -5.24 -5.05 -22.17
C VAL A 204 -4.01 -5.34 -21.32
N SER A 205 -2.94 -4.57 -21.56
CA SER A 205 -1.68 -4.79 -20.88
C SER A 205 -1.79 -4.55 -19.37
N ILE A 206 -0.90 -5.17 -18.61
CA ILE A 206 -0.91 -5.01 -17.14
C ILE A 206 -0.61 -3.57 -16.72
N GLN A 207 0.24 -2.86 -17.49
CA GLN A 207 0.55 -1.45 -17.22
C GLN A 207 -0.65 -0.54 -17.46
N GLU A 208 -1.41 -0.76 -18.53
CA GLU A 208 -2.64 0.00 -18.78
C GLU A 208 -3.69 -0.25 -17.70
N LYS A 209 -3.86 -1.50 -17.25
CA LYS A 209 -4.75 -1.83 -16.13
C LYS A 209 -4.31 -1.10 -14.86
N LEU A 210 -3.01 -1.05 -14.56
CA LEU A 210 -2.49 -0.31 -13.42
C LEU A 210 -2.80 1.20 -13.55
N ASN A 211 -2.55 1.78 -14.72
CA ASN A 211 -2.82 3.20 -14.98
C ASN A 211 -4.31 3.52 -14.78
N GLN A 212 -5.22 2.67 -15.26
CA GLN A 212 -6.66 2.79 -15.03
C GLN A 212 -7.00 2.76 -13.53
N ALA A 213 -6.49 1.79 -12.78
CA ALA A 213 -6.76 1.67 -11.34
C ALA A 213 -6.22 2.87 -10.55
N ASN A 214 -5.02 3.33 -10.87
CA ASN A 214 -4.44 4.53 -10.25
C ASN A 214 -5.25 5.79 -10.57
N LYS A 215 -5.71 5.94 -11.82
CA LYS A 215 -6.59 7.03 -12.24
C LYS A 215 -7.88 7.03 -11.43
N VAL A 216 -8.53 5.87 -11.25
CA VAL A 216 -9.76 5.78 -10.43
C VAL A 216 -9.52 6.25 -9.00
N VAL A 217 -8.38 5.92 -8.38
CA VAL A 217 -8.07 6.46 -7.04
C VAL A 217 -7.92 7.98 -7.06
N GLN A 218 -7.19 8.53 -8.05
CA GLN A 218 -7.01 9.97 -8.18
C GLN A 218 -8.34 10.70 -8.43
N ASP A 219 -9.19 10.16 -9.29
CA ASP A 219 -10.52 10.69 -9.59
C ASP A 219 -11.37 10.71 -8.32
N LEU A 220 -11.39 9.60 -7.57
CA LEU A 220 -12.10 9.53 -6.30
C LEU A 220 -11.56 10.54 -5.28
N ASP A 221 -10.25 10.68 -5.13
CA ASP A 221 -9.63 11.70 -4.26
C ASP A 221 -10.15 13.11 -4.63
N ASN A 222 -10.31 13.38 -5.93
CA ASN A 222 -10.87 14.62 -6.48
C ASN A 222 -12.41 14.70 -6.54
N ASN A 223 -13.13 13.76 -5.91
CA ASN A 223 -14.61 13.67 -5.92
C ASN A 223 -15.22 13.41 -7.30
N ILE A 224 -14.48 12.75 -8.20
CA ILE A 224 -14.95 12.27 -9.50
C ILE A 224 -15.23 10.77 -9.37
N TYR A 225 -16.48 10.37 -9.58
CA TYR A 225 -16.92 8.99 -9.39
C TYR A 225 -16.96 8.24 -10.73
N PRO A 226 -16.55 6.97 -10.78
CA PRO A 226 -16.63 6.18 -12.00
C PRO A 226 -18.10 6.01 -12.40
N GLN A 227 -18.49 6.59 -13.54
CA GLN A 227 -19.84 6.44 -14.05
C GLN A 227 -20.07 4.98 -14.46
N LYS A 228 -21.14 4.40 -13.93
CA LYS A 228 -21.62 3.09 -14.33
C LYS A 228 -22.75 3.35 -15.33
N GLU A 229 -22.41 3.52 -16.60
CA GLU A 229 -23.40 3.52 -17.68
C GLU A 229 -23.99 2.11 -17.75
N GLU A 230 -25.00 1.83 -16.93
CA GLU A 230 -25.88 0.69 -17.15
C GLU A 230 -26.77 1.06 -18.33
N LEU A 231 -26.29 0.79 -19.55
CA LEU A 231 -27.16 0.68 -20.72
C LEU A 231 -28.18 -0.43 -20.42
N LYS A 232 -29.36 -0.04 -19.94
CA LYS A 232 -30.48 -0.94 -19.72
C LYS A 232 -31.02 -1.36 -21.07
N LEU A 233 -30.52 -2.47 -21.59
CA LEU A 233 -31.09 -3.10 -22.77
C LEU A 233 -32.44 -3.74 -22.39
N PRO A 234 -33.44 -3.70 -23.30
CA PRO A 234 -34.72 -4.37 -23.11
C PRO A 234 -34.57 -5.87 -22.87
N LYS A 235 -35.62 -6.49 -22.29
CA LYS A 235 -35.62 -7.92 -22.01
C LYS A 235 -35.32 -8.74 -23.27
N TYR A 236 -34.56 -9.82 -23.11
CA TYR A 236 -34.14 -10.75 -24.18
C TYR A 236 -33.22 -10.14 -25.25
N VAL A 237 -32.88 -8.85 -25.15
CA VAL A 237 -31.92 -8.18 -26.03
C VAL A 237 -30.55 -8.12 -25.35
N SER A 238 -29.51 -8.45 -26.11
CA SER A 238 -28.13 -8.34 -25.68
C SER A 238 -27.27 -7.72 -26.76
N LEU A 239 -26.29 -6.91 -26.34
CA LEU A 239 -25.27 -6.36 -27.22
C LEU A 239 -24.04 -7.28 -27.19
N VAL A 240 -23.70 -7.86 -28.34
CA VAL A 240 -22.62 -8.85 -28.46
C VAL A 240 -21.65 -8.43 -29.56
N ASN A 241 -20.34 -8.45 -29.29
CA ASN A 241 -19.33 -8.25 -30.32
C ASN A 241 -18.96 -9.60 -30.97
N MET A 242 -19.16 -9.73 -32.28
CA MET A 242 -18.79 -10.91 -33.06
C MET A 242 -17.90 -10.50 -34.22
N ARG A 243 -16.69 -11.08 -34.30
CA ARG A 243 -15.70 -10.84 -35.38
C ARG A 243 -15.39 -9.35 -35.60
N GLY A 244 -15.30 -8.58 -34.52
CA GLY A 244 -14.97 -7.15 -34.56
C GLY A 244 -16.15 -6.21 -34.83
N LYS A 245 -17.37 -6.73 -35.05
CA LYS A 245 -18.58 -5.92 -35.25
C LYS A 245 -19.55 -6.09 -34.09
N ASN A 246 -20.17 -5.01 -33.64
CA ASN A 246 -21.23 -5.07 -32.63
C ASN A 246 -22.51 -5.61 -33.24
N HIS A 247 -23.27 -6.39 -32.47
CA HIS A 247 -24.53 -6.97 -32.88
C HIS A 247 -25.55 -6.81 -31.76
N LEU A 248 -26.79 -6.45 -32.11
CA LEU A 248 -27.93 -6.69 -31.26
C LEU A 248 -28.45 -8.10 -31.48
N VAL A 249 -28.63 -8.84 -30.40
CA VAL A 249 -29.12 -10.21 -30.41
C VAL A 249 -30.37 -10.30 -29.56
N PHE A 250 -31.48 -10.69 -30.19
CA PHE A 250 -32.71 -11.06 -29.51
C PHE A 250 -32.79 -12.58 -29.40
N ASP A 251 -32.99 -13.10 -28.19
CA ASP A 251 -33.15 -14.53 -27.92
C ASP A 251 -34.23 -14.79 -26.88
N LYS A 252 -35.37 -15.31 -27.33
CA LYS A 252 -36.52 -15.64 -26.47
C LYS A 252 -36.95 -17.08 -26.70
N ARG A 253 -37.13 -17.84 -25.62
CA ARG A 253 -37.75 -19.16 -25.65
C ARG A 253 -39.23 -19.03 -25.28
N THR A 254 -40.12 -19.47 -26.15
CA THR A 254 -41.53 -19.68 -25.84
C THR A 254 -41.79 -21.18 -25.67
N ASN A 255 -42.99 -21.56 -25.21
CA ASN A 255 -43.35 -22.98 -24.99
C ASN A 255 -43.33 -23.80 -26.29
N GLU A 256 -43.43 -23.15 -27.45
CA GLU A 256 -43.57 -23.81 -28.75
C GLU A 256 -42.35 -23.63 -29.66
N LYS A 257 -41.57 -22.55 -29.49
CA LYS A 257 -40.42 -22.24 -30.36
C LYS A 257 -39.40 -21.29 -29.73
N ARG A 258 -38.17 -21.29 -30.26
CA ARG A 258 -37.14 -20.29 -29.94
C ARG A 258 -37.14 -19.20 -31.00
N LEU A 259 -37.33 -17.96 -30.58
CA LEU A 259 -37.22 -16.76 -31.42
C LEU A 259 -35.79 -16.25 -31.32
N ASN A 260 -35.05 -16.23 -32.43
CA ASN A 260 -33.69 -15.73 -32.47
C ASN A 260 -33.47 -14.82 -33.69
N ILE A 261 -32.99 -13.61 -33.44
CA ILE A 261 -32.55 -12.64 -34.44
C ILE A 261 -31.23 -12.04 -34.01
N LYS A 262 -30.33 -11.91 -34.97
CA LYS A 262 -29.05 -11.21 -34.82
C LYS A 262 -28.99 -10.11 -35.87
N MET A 263 -28.66 -8.91 -35.43
CA MET A 263 -28.53 -7.75 -36.29
C MET A 263 -27.16 -7.13 -36.07
N VAL A 264 -26.37 -7.02 -37.14
CA VAL A 264 -25.09 -6.29 -37.13
C VAL A 264 -25.39 -4.81 -36.96
N LEU A 265 -24.64 -4.13 -36.10
CA LEU A 265 -24.69 -2.69 -35.94
C LEU A 265 -23.66 -2.01 -36.84
N PRO A 266 -23.97 -0.81 -37.38
CA PRO A 266 -23.00 0.05 -38.04
C PRO A 266 -21.83 0.44 -37.11
N GLU A 267 -20.78 1.06 -37.68
CA GLU A 267 -19.64 1.55 -36.90
C GLU A 267 -20.04 2.71 -35.97
N GLU A 268 -20.93 3.58 -36.44
CA GLU A 268 -21.58 4.63 -35.66
C GLU A 268 -23.10 4.40 -35.69
N TYR A 269 -23.73 4.31 -34.51
CA TYR A 269 -25.15 4.04 -34.41
C TYR A 269 -25.78 4.69 -33.18
N ASP A 270 -27.04 5.10 -33.32
CA ASP A 270 -27.92 5.40 -32.19
C ASP A 270 -28.58 4.11 -31.70
N LEU A 271 -28.47 3.81 -30.40
CA LEU A 271 -28.96 2.54 -29.86
C LEU A 271 -30.50 2.44 -29.92
N HIS A 272 -31.22 3.55 -29.82
CA HIS A 272 -32.68 3.57 -29.83
C HIS A 272 -33.21 3.24 -31.22
N GLU A 273 -32.69 3.90 -32.26
CA GLU A 273 -33.04 3.60 -33.66
C GLU A 273 -32.73 2.15 -34.05
N GLN A 274 -31.61 1.61 -33.56
CA GLN A 274 -31.24 0.22 -33.81
C GLN A 274 -32.13 -0.77 -33.05
N LEU A 275 -32.63 -0.42 -31.87
CA LEU A 275 -33.62 -1.25 -31.17
C LEU A 275 -34.95 -1.28 -31.93
N GLU A 276 -35.44 -0.14 -32.43
CA GLU A 276 -36.64 -0.10 -33.28
C GLU A 276 -36.48 -0.96 -34.54
N THR A 277 -35.32 -0.85 -35.19
CA THR A 277 -35.00 -1.66 -36.37
C THR A 277 -34.97 -3.16 -36.05
N LEU A 278 -34.41 -3.54 -34.89
CA LEU A 278 -34.43 -4.93 -34.42
C LEU A 278 -35.86 -5.42 -34.20
N TYR A 279 -36.72 -4.61 -33.58
CA TYR A 279 -38.11 -4.97 -33.30
C TYR A 279 -38.94 -5.13 -34.57
N ASN A 280 -38.76 -4.25 -35.56
CA ASN A 280 -39.38 -4.42 -36.87
C ASN A 280 -38.99 -5.76 -37.50
N LYS A 281 -37.69 -6.14 -37.45
CA LYS A 281 -37.23 -7.46 -37.93
C LYS A 281 -37.82 -8.64 -37.16
N ILE A 282 -38.04 -8.49 -35.85
CA ILE A 282 -38.69 -9.52 -35.02
C ILE A 282 -40.16 -9.67 -35.44
N ASN A 283 -40.87 -8.56 -35.60
CA ASN A 283 -42.26 -8.54 -36.03
C ASN A 283 -42.41 -9.14 -37.43
N ASP A 284 -41.56 -8.76 -38.38
CA ASP A 284 -41.62 -9.29 -39.76
C ASP A 284 -41.37 -10.80 -39.82
N LYS A 285 -40.42 -11.31 -39.02
CA LYS A 285 -40.04 -12.73 -39.05
C LYS A 285 -41.01 -13.64 -38.30
N TYR A 286 -41.60 -13.15 -37.22
CA TYR A 286 -42.36 -13.98 -36.28
C TYR A 286 -43.79 -13.50 -36.01
N SER A 287 -44.21 -12.38 -36.59
CA SER A 287 -45.47 -11.67 -36.29
C SER A 287 -45.63 -11.45 -34.78
N TYR A 288 -44.52 -11.14 -34.12
CA TYR A 288 -44.43 -11.00 -32.67
C TYR A 288 -44.30 -9.51 -32.32
N ASP A 289 -45.31 -8.98 -31.62
CA ASP A 289 -45.32 -7.60 -31.17
C ASP A 289 -44.48 -7.43 -29.89
N CYS A 290 -43.34 -6.76 -30.05
CA CYS A 290 -42.39 -6.46 -28.98
C CYS A 290 -42.72 -5.18 -28.20
N THR A 291 -43.77 -4.43 -28.55
CA THR A 291 -44.07 -3.12 -27.94
C THR A 291 -44.23 -3.16 -26.42
N SER A 292 -44.71 -4.29 -25.87
CA SER A 292 -44.85 -4.50 -24.42
C SER A 292 -43.53 -4.73 -23.66
N GLU A 293 -42.40 -4.91 -24.36
CA GLU A 293 -41.08 -5.20 -23.80
C GLU A 293 -40.13 -3.98 -23.80
N ILE A 294 -40.63 -2.80 -24.22
CA ILE A 294 -39.88 -1.53 -24.36
C ILE A 294 -39.73 -0.77 -23.02
N LEU A 295 -40.40 -1.20 -21.94
CA LEU A 295 -40.35 -0.58 -20.60
C LEU A 295 -39.24 -1.13 -19.68
#